data_AF-G2FND2-F1
#
_entry.id   AF-G2FND2-F1
#
_cell.length_a   1.000
_cell.length_b   1.000
_cell.length_c   1.000
_cell.angle_alpha   90.00
_cell.angle_beta   90.00
_cell.angle_gamma   90.00
#
_symmetry.space_group_name_H-M   'P 1'
#
loop_
_entity.id
_entity.type
_entity.pdbx_description
1 polymer ?
#
loop_
_entity_poly.entity_id
_entity_poly.type
_entity_poly.pdbx_seq_one_letter_code
_entity_poly.pdbx_strand_id
1 'polypeptide(L)'
;MALNIEKSKCIGCGACVVECPVEALDLVDGLAVVDPAKCIDCGNCVKICPADALSLPDQPTKSDGKRDPEAGSKFNIQDPLPDTVEDYAQGNEKKTIRAQVTPVAGGDVWSGVWVIIEYNNGKVAPVAWELLGEGRKLADAIGCGLCGVITGYQVDTVVPEAFAHGAEKVYVIDHPVLKDYRTEPYAEAITSLVRKYQPEIILMGATSIGRDVFPAVATKMQTGLTADCTVLGIDPETKLLQQTRPAFGGNIMATILCRKSRPQMATVRPRVMAMPERVEGREGEVIREEFSATESDFRTKVLEFIPSDAKSAFLDKAEIIVAVGLGIAAKRNMVLAEELADVLGATLAGTRGAVEAGWLTHDQQVGQSGVTVRPKVYIAIGISGAIQHLVGMETSDFIIAINNDPDASILKVANYGIVGDLFQIVPAMTAEFKKRLQHGVAN
;
A
#
# COMPACT_ATOMS: atom_id res chain seq x y z
N MET A 1 31.68 -13.24 -36.88
CA MET A 1 31.17 -14.58 -36.60
C MET A 1 30.32 -14.43 -35.38
N ALA A 2 29.01 -14.53 -35.52
CA ALA A 2 28.07 -13.92 -34.60
C ALA A 2 26.96 -14.93 -34.33
N LEU A 3 27.05 -15.68 -33.24
CA LEU A 3 25.98 -16.58 -32.72
C LEU A 3 25.53 -17.73 -33.65
N ASN A 4 25.67 -18.97 -33.18
CA ASN A 4 25.15 -20.16 -33.86
C ASN A 4 23.75 -20.51 -33.34
N ILE A 5 22.81 -20.78 -34.27
CA ILE A 5 21.41 -21.08 -33.96
C ILE A 5 21.06 -22.48 -34.49
N GLU A 6 20.80 -23.42 -33.57
CA GLU A 6 20.28 -24.74 -33.91
C GLU A 6 18.77 -24.67 -34.21
N LYS A 7 18.44 -24.56 -35.50
CA LYS A 7 17.05 -24.44 -35.97
C LYS A 7 16.15 -25.60 -35.53
N SER A 8 16.70 -26.78 -35.26
CA SER A 8 15.95 -27.96 -34.78
C SER A 8 15.49 -27.86 -33.32
N LYS A 9 16.16 -27.04 -32.50
CA LYS A 9 15.82 -26.83 -31.08
C LYS A 9 15.09 -25.51 -30.83
N CYS A 10 15.09 -24.59 -31.79
CA CYS A 10 14.46 -23.30 -31.64
C CYS A 10 12.93 -23.45 -31.63
N ILE A 11 12.30 -23.03 -30.52
CA ILE A 11 10.83 -23.07 -30.35
C ILE A 11 10.13 -21.75 -30.71
N GLY A 12 10.85 -20.77 -31.27
CA GLY A 12 10.25 -19.51 -31.74
C GLY A 12 9.71 -18.57 -30.67
N CYS A 13 10.07 -18.74 -29.40
CA CYS A 13 9.48 -17.99 -28.27
C CYS A 13 9.79 -16.48 -28.23
N GLY A 14 10.75 -15.98 -29.02
CA GLY A 14 11.08 -14.54 -29.09
C GLY A 14 11.85 -13.95 -27.90
N ALA A 15 12.10 -14.71 -26.83
CA ALA A 15 12.83 -14.22 -25.64
C ALA A 15 14.24 -13.66 -25.98
N CYS A 16 14.91 -14.23 -26.98
CA CYS A 16 16.22 -13.78 -27.43
C CYS A 16 16.20 -12.45 -28.21
N VAL A 17 15.06 -12.07 -28.80
CA VAL A 17 14.88 -10.81 -29.53
C VAL A 17 14.77 -9.65 -28.54
N VAL A 18 13.95 -9.82 -27.49
CA VAL A 18 13.73 -8.80 -26.45
C VAL A 18 15.00 -8.48 -25.67
N GLU A 19 15.83 -9.49 -25.42
CA GLU A 19 17.07 -9.35 -24.65
C GLU A 19 18.28 -8.87 -25.48
N CYS A 20 18.11 -8.64 -26.79
CA CYS A 20 19.21 -8.22 -27.65
C CYS A 20 19.44 -6.69 -27.54
N PRO A 21 20.56 -6.22 -26.95
CA PRO A 21 20.79 -4.79 -26.74
C PRO A 21 21.08 -4.00 -28.03
N VAL A 22 21.34 -4.71 -29.13
CA VAL A 22 21.74 -4.15 -30.43
C VAL A 22 20.77 -4.53 -31.55
N GLU A 23 19.62 -5.12 -31.20
CA GLU A 23 18.58 -5.54 -32.16
C GLU A 23 19.13 -6.37 -33.33
N ALA A 24 20.12 -7.23 -33.05
CA ALA A 24 20.75 -8.10 -34.03
C ALA A 24 19.98 -9.42 -34.24
N LEU A 25 18.89 -9.65 -33.51
CA LEU A 25 18.09 -10.87 -33.55
C LEU A 25 16.66 -10.55 -33.96
N ASP A 26 16.12 -11.33 -34.89
CA ASP A 26 14.74 -11.22 -35.36
C ASP A 26 14.09 -12.61 -35.48
N LEU A 27 12.78 -12.64 -35.61
CA LEU A 27 11.96 -13.84 -35.82
C LEU A 27 11.46 -13.88 -37.26
N VAL A 28 12.02 -14.78 -38.06
CA VAL A 28 11.57 -15.03 -39.43
C VAL A 28 11.04 -16.45 -39.51
N ASP A 29 9.79 -16.60 -39.97
CA ASP A 29 9.10 -17.89 -40.07
C ASP A 29 9.05 -18.70 -38.76
N GLY A 30 8.95 -17.99 -37.62
CA GLY A 30 8.89 -18.61 -36.29
C GLY A 30 10.24 -19.13 -35.78
N LEU A 31 11.35 -18.82 -36.45
CA LEU A 31 12.71 -19.17 -36.04
C LEU A 31 13.55 -17.92 -35.79
N ALA A 32 14.42 -17.98 -34.78
CA ALA A 32 15.35 -16.90 -34.51
C ALA A 32 16.42 -16.83 -35.61
N VAL A 33 16.64 -15.63 -36.16
CA VAL A 33 17.66 -15.33 -37.17
C VAL A 33 18.53 -14.19 -36.64
N VAL A 34 19.84 -14.32 -36.80
CA VAL A 34 20.82 -13.31 -36.38
C VAL A 34 21.36 -12.54 -37.59
N ASP A 35 21.45 -11.21 -37.47
CA ASP A 35 22.20 -10.35 -38.38
C ASP A 35 23.67 -10.29 -37.94
N PRO A 36 24.60 -10.90 -38.70
CA PRO A 36 26.00 -10.96 -38.33
C PRO A 36 26.71 -9.60 -38.33
N ALA A 37 26.14 -8.58 -38.99
CA ALA A 37 26.73 -7.24 -39.06
C ALA A 37 26.45 -6.40 -37.81
N LYS A 38 25.36 -6.70 -37.09
CA LYS A 38 24.93 -5.98 -35.88
C LYS A 38 25.29 -6.68 -34.58
N CYS A 39 25.56 -7.99 -34.63
CA CYS A 39 25.81 -8.77 -33.43
C CYS A 39 27.18 -8.43 -32.81
N ILE A 40 27.19 -8.25 -31.48
CA ILE A 40 28.37 -7.90 -30.67
C ILE A 40 28.85 -9.03 -29.75
N ASP A 41 28.36 -10.26 -29.96
CA ASP A 41 28.76 -11.46 -29.19
C ASP A 41 28.61 -11.38 -27.66
N CYS A 42 27.64 -10.60 -27.16
CA CYS A 42 27.41 -10.39 -25.73
C CYS A 42 26.89 -11.62 -24.95
N GLY A 43 26.27 -12.59 -25.64
CA GLY A 43 25.82 -13.86 -25.05
C GLY A 43 24.54 -13.83 -24.20
N ASN A 44 23.81 -12.71 -24.14
CA ASN A 44 22.53 -12.63 -23.41
C ASN A 44 21.46 -13.59 -23.96
N CYS A 45 21.41 -13.72 -25.30
CA CYS A 45 20.49 -14.60 -26.00
C CYS A 45 20.68 -16.09 -25.67
N VAL A 46 21.90 -16.52 -25.35
CA VAL A 46 22.23 -17.90 -24.95
C VAL A 46 21.68 -18.21 -23.55
N LYS A 47 21.79 -17.26 -22.61
CA LYS A 47 21.36 -17.46 -21.22
C LYS A 47 19.85 -17.57 -21.09
N ILE A 48 19.12 -16.73 -21.83
CA ILE A 48 17.66 -16.65 -21.75
C ILE A 48 16.94 -17.73 -22.57
N CYS A 49 17.64 -18.42 -23.47
CA CYS A 49 17.03 -19.46 -24.30
C CYS A 49 16.54 -20.63 -23.44
N PRO A 50 15.22 -20.92 -23.39
CA PRO A 50 14.69 -22.03 -22.60
C PRO A 50 14.93 -23.40 -23.25
N ALA A 51 15.23 -23.42 -24.56
CA ALA A 51 15.45 -24.62 -25.35
C ALA A 51 16.95 -24.85 -25.69
N ASP A 52 17.84 -24.03 -25.14
CA ASP A 52 19.29 -24.07 -25.37
C ASP A 52 19.69 -24.18 -26.87
N ALA A 53 18.91 -23.50 -27.73
CA ALA A 53 19.07 -23.54 -29.19
C ALA A 53 20.16 -22.59 -29.72
N LEU A 54 20.77 -21.78 -28.85
CA LEU A 54 21.69 -20.69 -29.19
C LEU A 54 23.05 -20.97 -28.54
N SER A 55 24.13 -20.88 -29.32
CA SER A 55 25.49 -21.11 -28.81
C SER A 55 26.50 -20.09 -29.36
N LEU A 56 27.50 -19.75 -28.54
CA LEU A 56 28.66 -18.95 -28.93
C LEU A 56 29.93 -19.80 -28.80
N PRO A 57 30.93 -19.63 -29.68
CA PRO A 57 32.14 -20.46 -29.71
C PRO A 57 33.01 -20.36 -28.43
N ASP A 58 32.92 -19.26 -27.65
CA ASP A 58 33.77 -19.00 -26.48
C ASP A 58 33.05 -19.05 -25.12
N GLN A 59 31.87 -19.68 -25.00
CA GLN A 59 31.22 -19.87 -23.69
C GLN A 59 31.15 -21.35 -23.28
N PRO A 60 31.46 -21.68 -22.01
CA PRO A 60 31.27 -23.02 -21.50
C PRO A 60 29.78 -23.39 -21.56
N THR A 61 29.49 -24.57 -22.11
CA THR A 61 28.15 -25.17 -22.07
C THR A 61 27.64 -25.21 -20.63
N LYS A 62 26.36 -24.87 -20.42
CA LYS A 62 25.69 -24.97 -19.10
C LYS A 62 26.01 -26.34 -18.49
N SER A 63 26.59 -26.37 -17.28
CA SER A 63 26.73 -27.61 -16.53
C SER A 63 25.34 -28.15 -16.20
N ASP A 64 25.15 -29.46 -16.44
CA ASP A 64 23.94 -30.20 -16.12
C ASP A 64 23.70 -30.25 -14.60
N GLY A 65 23.14 -29.18 -14.05
CA GLY A 65 22.51 -29.20 -12.74
C GLY A 65 21.16 -29.90 -12.85
N LYS A 66 21.13 -31.23 -12.76
CA LYS A 66 19.88 -31.98 -12.53
C LYS A 66 19.19 -31.39 -11.29
N ARG A 67 18.03 -30.75 -11.48
CA ARG A 67 17.15 -30.38 -10.37
C ARG A 67 16.55 -31.67 -9.84
N ASP A 68 16.83 -31.96 -8.58
CA ASP A 68 16.24 -33.09 -7.87
C ASP A 68 14.73 -32.81 -7.67
N PRO A 69 13.81 -33.60 -8.25
CA PRO A 69 12.37 -33.32 -8.17
C PRO A 69 11.76 -33.54 -6.78
N GLU A 70 12.52 -34.12 -5.85
CA GLU A 70 12.04 -34.47 -4.50
C GLU A 70 12.53 -33.53 -3.38
N ALA A 71 13.25 -32.44 -3.71
CA ALA A 71 13.73 -31.48 -2.71
C ALA A 71 12.58 -30.75 -1.95
N GLY A 72 11.35 -30.78 -2.48
CA GLY A 72 10.17 -30.18 -1.85
C GLY A 72 9.38 -31.11 -0.92
N SER A 73 9.66 -32.42 -0.88
CA SER A 73 8.82 -33.40 -0.17
C SER A 73 9.36 -33.82 1.21
N LYS A 74 10.46 -33.23 1.68
CA LYS A 74 11.08 -33.54 2.98
C LYS A 74 11.11 -32.39 3.99
N PHE A 75 10.21 -31.40 3.87
CA PHE A 75 10.00 -30.42 4.94
C PHE A 75 8.77 -30.81 5.75
N ASN A 76 9.00 -31.35 6.94
CA ASN A 76 7.94 -31.67 7.89
C ASN A 76 7.67 -30.43 8.77
N ILE A 77 6.44 -29.91 8.74
CA ILE A 77 6.01 -28.67 9.45
C ILE A 77 6.12 -28.78 10.99
N GLN A 78 6.45 -29.96 11.52
CA GLN A 78 6.54 -30.25 12.95
C GLN A 78 7.96 -30.19 13.51
N ASP A 79 8.99 -29.95 12.69
CA ASP A 79 10.34 -29.75 13.22
C ASP A 79 10.48 -28.34 13.82
N PRO A 80 11.01 -28.21 15.05
CA PRO A 80 11.24 -26.90 15.65
C PRO A 80 12.29 -26.11 14.85
N LEU A 81 12.04 -24.80 14.69
CA LEU A 81 12.99 -23.87 14.08
C LEU A 81 14.33 -23.93 14.83
N PRO A 82 15.47 -23.93 14.14
CA PRO A 82 16.76 -23.84 14.82
C PRO A 82 16.86 -22.50 15.55
N ASP A 83 17.11 -22.58 16.86
CA ASP A 83 17.45 -21.43 17.68
C ASP A 83 18.77 -20.85 17.18
N THR A 84 18.78 -19.55 16.89
CA THR A 84 19.92 -18.72 16.42
C THR A 84 20.18 -18.77 14.90
N VAL A 85 19.73 -17.70 14.21
CA VAL A 85 20.22 -17.33 12.88
C VAL A 85 21.53 -16.55 13.08
N GLU A 86 22.62 -17.27 13.30
CA GLU A 86 23.96 -16.70 13.27
C GLU A 86 24.41 -16.49 11.81
N ASP A 87 24.67 -15.23 11.46
CA ASP A 87 25.66 -14.80 10.46
C ASP A 87 25.60 -15.32 9.01
N TYR A 88 24.52 -14.97 8.29
CA TYR A 88 24.55 -14.91 6.81
C TYR A 88 25.42 -13.75 6.24
N ALA A 89 26.08 -12.96 7.09
CA ALA A 89 26.92 -11.83 6.70
C ALA A 89 28.40 -12.17 6.50
N GLN A 90 28.85 -13.37 6.88
CA GLN A 90 30.26 -13.76 6.74
C GLN A 90 30.45 -14.70 5.55
N GLY A 91 30.79 -14.16 4.36
CA GLY A 91 31.30 -15.04 3.30
C GLY A 91 31.31 -14.54 1.86
N ASN A 92 30.60 -13.48 1.47
CA ASN A 92 30.59 -13.02 0.08
C ASN A 92 31.37 -11.71 -0.12
N GLU A 93 32.67 -11.86 -0.37
CA GLU A 93 33.52 -10.78 -0.86
C GLU A 93 33.10 -10.34 -2.28
N LYS A 94 32.75 -9.06 -2.40
CA LYS A 94 32.90 -8.16 -3.56
C LYS A 94 32.59 -8.73 -4.96
N LYS A 95 31.39 -8.40 -5.47
CA LYS A 95 31.18 -7.96 -6.86
C LYS A 95 29.95 -7.06 -6.96
N THR A 96 30.05 -5.85 -6.40
CA THR A 96 29.11 -4.76 -6.66
C THR A 96 29.42 -4.17 -8.04
N ILE A 97 28.53 -4.40 -9.00
CA ILE A 97 28.48 -3.64 -10.25
C ILE A 97 28.22 -2.17 -9.86
N ARG A 98 29.25 -1.34 -9.92
CA ARG A 98 29.15 0.10 -9.68
C ARG A 98 28.37 0.73 -10.84
N ALA A 99 27.06 0.89 -10.69
CA ALA A 99 26.38 1.98 -11.38
C ALA A 99 27.00 3.28 -10.84
N GLN A 100 27.63 4.07 -11.72
CA GLN A 100 28.07 5.42 -11.40
C GLN A 100 26.83 6.28 -11.15
N VAL A 101 26.33 6.26 -9.92
CA VAL A 101 25.45 7.31 -9.41
C VAL A 101 26.38 8.41 -8.95
N THR A 102 26.41 9.51 -9.69
CA THR A 102 27.10 10.73 -9.29
C THR A 102 26.57 11.12 -7.91
N PRO A 103 27.43 11.18 -6.86
CA PRO A 103 27.00 11.69 -5.58
C PRO A 103 26.57 13.14 -5.80
N VAL A 104 25.31 13.47 -5.52
CA VAL A 104 24.90 14.87 -5.46
C VAL A 104 25.70 15.48 -4.31
N ALA A 105 26.56 16.44 -4.65
CA ALA A 105 27.49 17.08 -3.74
C ALA A 105 26.78 17.72 -2.55
N GLY A 106 27.33 17.51 -1.34
CA GLY A 106 26.92 18.18 -0.11
C GLY A 106 26.89 17.20 1.07
N GLY A 107 27.95 17.22 1.91
CA GLY A 107 28.06 16.35 3.10
C GLY A 107 27.03 16.65 4.19
N ASP A 108 26.88 15.72 5.13
CA ASP A 108 26.52 15.90 6.54
C ASP A 108 25.38 16.87 6.99
N VAL A 109 24.42 17.25 6.13
CA VAL A 109 23.37 18.23 6.49
C VAL A 109 21.92 17.73 6.38
N TRP A 110 21.69 16.47 5.99
CA TRP A 110 20.32 15.92 5.88
C TRP A 110 19.71 15.74 7.27
N SER A 111 18.76 16.59 7.64
CA SER A 111 18.15 16.58 8.98
C SER A 111 16.67 16.94 8.91
N GLY A 112 15.88 16.25 9.72
CA GLY A 112 14.44 16.48 9.85
C GLY A 112 13.58 15.34 9.31
N VAL A 113 12.49 15.08 10.02
CA VAL A 113 11.43 14.16 9.62
C VAL A 113 10.32 14.96 8.99
N TRP A 114 10.00 14.68 7.74
CA TRP A 114 8.93 15.35 7.00
C TRP A 114 7.70 14.44 6.89
N VAL A 115 6.53 15.00 7.17
CA VAL A 115 5.24 14.35 6.95
C VAL A 115 4.48 15.15 5.91
N ILE A 116 4.13 14.51 4.79
CA ILE A 116 3.29 15.11 3.77
C ILE A 116 1.84 15.04 4.22
N ILE A 117 1.24 16.20 4.41
CA ILE A 117 -0.15 16.35 4.79
C ILE A 117 -0.98 16.37 3.51
N GLU A 118 -1.66 15.26 3.27
CA GLU A 118 -2.55 15.11 2.12
C GLU A 118 -3.77 16.01 2.28
N TYR A 119 -3.80 17.07 1.48
CA TYR A 119 -4.92 18.00 1.38
C TYR A 119 -5.61 17.86 0.03
N ASN A 120 -6.91 17.63 0.03
CA ASN A 120 -7.71 17.57 -1.19
C ASN A 120 -9.07 18.24 -0.97
N ASN A 121 -9.40 19.24 -1.79
CA ASN A 121 -10.71 19.92 -1.79
C ASN A 121 -11.21 20.37 -0.39
N GLY A 122 -10.34 21.00 0.40
CA GLY A 122 -10.73 21.50 1.74
C GLY A 122 -10.75 20.45 2.84
N LYS A 123 -10.38 19.20 2.56
CA LYS A 123 -10.31 18.12 3.55
C LYS A 123 -8.90 17.54 3.63
N VAL A 124 -8.46 17.29 4.85
CA VAL A 124 -7.21 16.57 5.14
C VAL A 124 -7.51 15.10 5.32
N ALA A 125 -6.64 14.24 4.78
CA ALA A 125 -6.73 12.81 5.05
C ALA A 125 -6.32 12.52 6.52
N PRO A 126 -7.13 11.80 7.32
CA PRO A 126 -6.82 11.53 8.73
C PRO A 126 -5.44 10.87 8.96
N VAL A 127 -4.97 10.09 7.98
CA VAL A 127 -3.64 9.46 8.01
C VAL A 127 -2.49 10.46 8.15
N ALA A 128 -2.66 11.70 7.68
CA ALA A 128 -1.65 12.75 7.86
C ALA A 128 -1.42 13.07 9.35
N TRP A 129 -2.50 13.07 10.14
CA TRP A 129 -2.44 13.34 11.59
C TRP A 129 -1.84 12.17 12.36
N GLU A 130 -2.21 10.94 12.00
CA GLU A 130 -1.58 9.72 12.53
C GLU A 130 -0.06 9.71 12.28
N LEU A 131 0.35 10.13 11.08
CA LEU A 131 1.74 10.21 10.68
C LEU A 131 2.52 11.31 11.41
N LEU A 132 1.90 12.43 11.79
CA LEU A 132 2.56 13.43 12.64
C LEU A 132 2.86 12.86 14.03
N GLY A 133 1.95 12.06 14.59
CA GLY A 133 2.14 11.40 15.87
C GLY A 133 3.32 10.42 15.85
N GLU A 134 3.38 9.57 14.83
CA GLU A 134 4.50 8.63 14.68
C GLU A 134 5.80 9.34 14.27
N GLY A 135 5.69 10.35 13.39
CA GLY A 135 6.79 11.21 12.98
C GLY A 135 7.45 11.91 14.16
N ARG A 136 6.69 12.31 15.19
CA ARG A 136 7.22 12.88 16.44
C ARG A 136 8.11 11.89 17.18
N LYS A 137 7.64 10.65 17.37
CA LYS A 137 8.44 9.60 18.03
C LYS A 137 9.73 9.33 17.27
N LEU A 138 9.66 9.31 15.93
CA LEU A 138 10.83 9.14 15.07
C LEU A 138 11.79 10.32 15.18
N ALA A 139 11.26 11.55 15.19
CA ALA A 139 12.03 12.77 15.34
C ALA A 139 12.75 12.83 16.70
N ASP A 140 12.07 12.44 17.78
CA ASP A 140 12.64 12.33 19.14
C ASP A 140 13.76 11.30 19.23
N ALA A 141 13.61 10.15 18.57
CA ALA A 141 14.62 9.10 18.56
C ALA A 141 15.89 9.49 17.77
N ILE A 142 15.77 10.28 16.70
CA ILE A 142 16.93 10.81 15.94
C ILE A 142 17.52 12.06 16.61
N GLY A 143 16.70 12.84 17.30
CA GLY A 143 17.03 14.15 17.86
C GLY A 143 16.88 15.30 16.84
N CYS A 144 15.90 15.21 15.93
CA CYS A 144 15.64 16.23 14.91
C CYS A 144 14.23 16.82 15.02
N GLY A 145 13.96 17.89 14.28
CA GLY A 145 12.64 18.53 14.25
C GLY A 145 11.64 17.79 13.35
N LEU A 146 10.36 17.82 13.73
CA LEU A 146 9.25 17.33 12.91
C LEU A 146 8.71 18.45 12.02
N CYS A 147 8.73 18.24 10.71
CA CYS A 147 8.19 19.18 9.74
C CYS A 147 6.95 18.60 9.03
N GLY A 148 5.89 19.40 8.90
CA GLY A 148 4.78 19.13 8.00
C GLY A 148 5.02 19.75 6.63
N VAL A 149 4.60 19.09 5.56
CA VAL A 149 4.58 19.66 4.20
C VAL A 149 3.15 19.66 3.70
N ILE A 150 2.64 20.84 3.37
CA ILE A 150 1.30 21.03 2.82
C ILE A 150 1.42 21.60 1.41
N THR A 151 0.87 20.88 0.44
CA THR A 151 0.77 21.31 -0.96
C THR A 151 -0.69 21.38 -1.35
N GLY A 152 -1.16 22.53 -1.85
CA GLY A 152 -2.55 22.68 -2.26
C GLY A 152 -2.90 24.09 -2.72
N TYR A 153 -4.19 24.42 -2.63
CA TYR A 153 -4.71 25.76 -2.87
C TYR A 153 -5.58 26.20 -1.69
N GLN A 154 -5.36 27.41 -1.17
CA GLN A 154 -6.07 27.96 0.01
C GLN A 154 -5.93 27.09 1.26
N VAL A 155 -4.68 26.74 1.62
CA VAL A 155 -4.38 25.78 2.70
C VAL A 155 -4.21 26.41 4.08
N ASP A 156 -4.38 27.73 4.18
CA ASP A 156 -4.15 28.51 5.42
C ASP A 156 -5.01 28.06 6.60
N THR A 157 -6.18 27.47 6.36
CA THR A 157 -7.06 26.96 7.41
C THR A 157 -6.53 25.70 8.10
N VAL A 158 -5.66 24.94 7.43
CA VAL A 158 -5.16 23.64 7.89
C VAL A 158 -3.85 23.78 8.66
N VAL A 159 -3.10 24.86 8.43
CA VAL A 159 -1.81 25.10 9.07
C VAL A 159 -1.89 25.08 10.61
N PRO A 160 -2.88 25.71 11.28
CA PRO A 160 -3.02 25.62 12.74
C PRO A 160 -3.29 24.21 13.25
N GLU A 161 -4.03 23.40 12.47
CA GLU A 161 -4.36 22.02 12.83
C GLU A 161 -3.10 21.14 12.78
N ALA A 162 -2.23 21.35 11.80
CA ALA A 162 -0.94 20.66 11.71
C ALA A 162 -0.03 20.93 12.93
N PHE A 163 -0.02 22.17 13.45
CA PHE A 163 0.72 22.51 14.66
C PHE A 163 0.10 21.87 15.91
N ALA A 164 -1.23 21.83 16.00
CA ALA A 164 -1.94 21.19 17.11
C ALA A 164 -1.66 19.67 17.21
N HIS A 165 -1.37 19.03 16.07
CA HIS A 165 -0.96 17.62 15.98
C HIS A 165 0.54 17.37 16.11
N GLY A 166 1.35 18.41 16.35
CA GLY A 166 2.73 18.30 16.81
C GLY A 166 3.83 18.61 15.81
N ALA A 167 3.50 19.14 14.62
CA ALA A 167 4.52 19.70 13.72
C ALA A 167 5.21 20.92 14.38
N GLU A 168 6.53 21.04 14.25
CA GLU A 168 7.28 22.23 14.70
C GLU A 168 7.45 23.25 13.57
N LYS A 169 7.63 22.75 12.34
CA LYS A 169 7.72 23.56 11.13
C LYS A 169 6.72 23.08 10.11
N VAL A 170 6.10 23.99 9.37
CA VAL A 170 5.18 23.63 8.28
C VAL A 170 5.62 24.34 7.01
N TYR A 171 6.03 23.57 6.01
CA TYR A 171 6.30 24.05 4.67
C TYR A 171 5.00 24.09 3.88
N VAL A 172 4.68 25.26 3.34
CA VAL A 172 3.44 25.49 2.62
C VAL A 172 3.76 25.91 1.19
N ILE A 173 3.20 25.17 0.24
CA ILE A 173 3.07 25.60 -1.15
C ILE A 173 1.59 25.80 -1.45
N ASP A 174 1.21 27.07 -1.63
CA ASP A 174 -0.12 27.47 -2.08
C ASP A 174 -0.05 27.96 -3.52
N HIS A 175 -0.64 27.22 -4.46
CA HIS A 175 -0.68 27.61 -5.86
C HIS A 175 -1.98 27.15 -6.55
N PRO A 176 -2.61 27.97 -7.42
CA PRO A 176 -3.86 27.62 -8.11
C PRO A 176 -3.80 26.31 -8.91
N VAL A 177 -2.63 25.99 -9.47
CA VAL A 177 -2.38 24.75 -10.24
C VAL A 177 -2.54 23.49 -9.36
N LEU A 178 -2.35 23.60 -8.05
CA LEU A 178 -2.45 22.50 -7.09
C LEU A 178 -3.87 22.33 -6.52
N LYS A 179 -4.85 23.09 -7.01
CA LYS A 179 -6.25 22.97 -6.59
C LYS A 179 -6.78 21.55 -6.75
N ASP A 180 -6.58 20.97 -7.94
CA ASP A 180 -6.96 19.59 -8.24
C ASP A 180 -5.74 18.67 -8.19
N TYR A 181 -5.91 17.50 -7.57
CA TYR A 181 -4.83 16.52 -7.49
C TYR A 181 -4.39 16.07 -8.88
N ARG A 182 -3.09 16.23 -9.15
CA ARG A 182 -2.41 15.75 -10.35
C ARG A 182 -1.00 15.31 -9.98
N THR A 183 -0.58 14.17 -10.50
CA THR A 183 0.69 13.54 -10.14
C THR A 183 1.89 14.43 -10.47
N GLU A 184 1.95 15.02 -11.67
CA GLU A 184 3.10 15.83 -12.12
C GLU A 184 3.31 17.12 -11.29
N PRO A 185 2.30 18.02 -11.10
CA PRO A 185 2.47 19.22 -10.29
C PRO A 185 2.83 18.93 -8.83
N TYR A 186 2.16 17.95 -8.21
CA TYR A 186 2.43 17.60 -6.82
C TYR A 186 3.83 17.01 -6.67
N ALA A 187 4.24 16.12 -7.59
CA ALA A 187 5.58 15.55 -7.55
C ALA A 187 6.66 16.63 -7.73
N GLU A 188 6.46 17.62 -8.60
CA GLU A 188 7.40 18.71 -8.80
C GLU A 188 7.50 19.64 -7.58
N ALA A 189 6.35 20.00 -6.98
CA ALA A 189 6.30 20.81 -5.76
C ALA A 189 6.98 20.13 -4.57
N ILE A 190 6.76 18.83 -4.38
CA ILE A 190 7.43 18.06 -3.32
C ILE A 190 8.93 17.96 -3.62
N THR A 191 9.30 17.65 -4.88
CA THR A 191 10.71 17.50 -5.27
C THR A 191 11.50 18.80 -5.10
N SER A 192 10.92 19.97 -5.39
CA SER A 192 11.60 21.26 -5.22
C SER A 192 11.89 21.55 -3.75
N LEU A 193 10.94 21.29 -2.85
CA LEU A 193 11.13 21.44 -1.40
C LEU A 193 12.22 20.49 -0.89
N VAL A 194 12.16 19.22 -1.29
CA VAL A 194 13.13 18.20 -0.86
C VAL A 194 14.54 18.55 -1.32
N ARG A 195 14.71 19.09 -2.54
CA ARG A 195 16.01 19.53 -3.04
C ARG A 195 16.55 20.74 -2.28
N LYS A 196 15.69 21.66 -1.85
CA LYS A 196 16.08 22.89 -1.14
C LYS A 196 16.47 22.63 0.32
N TYR A 197 15.69 21.82 1.03
CA TYR A 197 15.83 21.64 2.48
C TYR A 197 16.43 20.29 2.90
N GLN A 198 16.58 19.33 1.98
CA GLN A 198 17.29 18.07 2.19
C GLN A 198 16.87 17.29 3.47
N PRO A 199 15.58 16.89 3.62
CA PRO A 199 15.12 16.14 4.78
C PRO A 199 15.68 14.71 4.86
N GLU A 200 15.89 14.19 6.06
CA GLU A 200 16.41 12.84 6.23
C GLU A 200 15.36 11.76 5.94
N ILE A 201 14.14 11.97 6.45
CA ILE A 201 13.01 11.04 6.32
C ILE A 201 11.81 11.79 5.77
N ILE A 202 11.08 11.18 4.83
CA ILE A 202 9.80 11.68 4.35
C ILE A 202 8.75 10.57 4.43
N LEU A 203 7.62 10.89 5.07
CA LEU A 203 6.49 10.00 5.27
C LEU A 203 5.25 10.54 4.55
N MET A 204 4.47 9.63 3.97
CA MET A 204 3.18 9.95 3.36
C MET A 204 2.17 8.81 3.62
N GLY A 205 0.88 9.10 3.57
CA GLY A 205 -0.15 8.07 3.69
C GLY A 205 -0.14 7.12 2.49
N ALA A 206 -0.44 5.84 2.70
CA ALA A 206 -0.62 4.88 1.61
C ALA A 206 -2.04 4.97 1.00
N THR A 207 -2.52 6.19 0.76
CA THR A 207 -3.80 6.47 0.09
C THR A 207 -3.66 6.35 -1.43
N SER A 208 -4.77 6.50 -2.18
CA SER A 208 -4.72 6.54 -3.64
C SER A 208 -3.81 7.66 -4.16
N ILE A 209 -3.74 8.79 -3.45
CA ILE A 209 -2.87 9.93 -3.78
C ILE A 209 -1.42 9.60 -3.41
N GLY A 210 -1.17 9.18 -2.17
CA GLY A 210 0.20 8.92 -1.73
C GLY A 210 0.87 7.75 -2.43
N ARG A 211 0.11 6.72 -2.82
CA ARG A 211 0.65 5.60 -3.62
C ARG A 211 0.96 5.98 -5.07
N ASP A 212 0.44 7.10 -5.56
CA ASP A 212 0.65 7.59 -6.92
C ASP A 212 1.79 8.62 -7.00
N VAL A 213 1.75 9.68 -6.18
CA VAL A 213 2.75 10.76 -6.23
C VAL A 213 4.11 10.34 -5.68
N PHE A 214 4.14 9.52 -4.63
CA PHE A 214 5.36 9.27 -3.87
C PHE A 214 6.39 8.41 -4.63
N PRO A 215 5.98 7.38 -5.42
CA PRO A 215 6.90 6.71 -6.36
C PRO A 215 7.48 7.66 -7.43
N ALA A 216 6.70 8.63 -7.91
CA ALA A 216 7.18 9.62 -8.88
C ALA A 216 8.26 10.52 -8.25
N VAL A 217 8.05 10.98 -7.01
CA VAL A 217 9.06 11.73 -6.25
C VAL A 217 10.31 10.88 -5.98
N ALA A 218 10.14 9.63 -5.57
CA ALA A 218 11.27 8.72 -5.30
C ALA A 218 12.15 8.49 -6.54
N THR A 219 11.52 8.37 -7.71
CA THR A 219 12.23 8.22 -9.00
C THR A 219 12.98 9.50 -9.38
N LYS A 220 12.37 10.68 -9.23
CA LYS A 220 13.01 11.97 -9.49
C LYS A 220 14.19 12.25 -8.55
N MET A 221 14.13 11.76 -7.32
CA MET A 221 15.17 11.89 -6.30
C MET A 221 16.19 10.73 -6.32
N GLN A 222 15.97 9.70 -7.14
CA GLN A 222 16.78 8.47 -7.19
C GLN A 222 16.99 7.82 -5.81
N THR A 223 15.93 7.79 -4.99
CA THR A 223 15.98 7.23 -3.63
C THR A 223 15.07 6.01 -3.45
N GLY A 224 15.23 5.30 -2.33
CA GLY A 224 14.42 4.15 -1.98
C GLY A 224 13.08 4.55 -1.36
N LEU A 225 12.01 3.87 -1.79
CA LEU A 225 10.67 4.00 -1.25
C LEU A 225 10.16 2.64 -0.76
N THR A 226 9.72 2.56 0.50
CA THR A 226 8.98 1.41 1.02
C THR A 226 7.49 1.70 1.03
N ALA A 227 6.72 0.83 0.38
CA ALA A 227 5.27 1.02 0.24
C ALA A 227 4.48 0.28 1.33
N ASP A 228 3.44 0.94 1.85
CA ASP A 228 2.41 0.35 2.74
C ASP A 228 3.01 -0.24 4.03
N CYS A 229 3.85 0.56 4.70
CA CYS A 229 4.48 0.22 5.96
C CYS A 229 3.46 0.18 7.09
N THR A 230 3.63 -0.81 7.97
CA THR A 230 2.80 -1.00 9.16
C THR A 230 3.54 -0.65 10.44
N VAL A 231 4.86 -0.83 10.46
CA VAL A 231 5.68 -0.48 11.62
C VAL A 231 6.87 0.32 11.14
N LEU A 232 7.12 1.44 11.81
CA LEU A 232 8.30 2.26 11.62
C LEU A 232 9.11 2.23 12.91
N GLY A 233 10.42 2.13 12.78
CA GLY A 233 11.34 2.20 13.90
C GLY A 233 12.65 2.84 13.47
N ILE A 234 13.41 3.33 14.43
CA ILE A 234 14.78 3.78 14.18
C ILE A 234 15.71 2.81 14.88
N ASP A 235 16.72 2.38 14.13
CA ASP A 235 17.82 1.63 14.68
C ASP A 235 18.68 2.56 15.56
N PRO A 236 18.84 2.28 16.86
CA PRO A 236 19.58 3.16 17.77
C PRO A 236 21.07 3.29 17.43
N GLU A 237 21.66 2.30 16.76
CA GLU A 237 23.08 2.32 16.39
C GLU A 237 23.32 3.00 15.05
N THR A 238 22.50 2.65 14.04
CA THR A 238 22.70 3.14 12.67
C THR A 238 21.92 4.41 12.34
N LYS A 239 20.96 4.80 13.21
CA LYS A 239 19.98 5.88 13.00
C LYS A 239 19.17 5.74 11.69
N LEU A 240 19.16 4.55 11.08
CA LEU A 240 18.40 4.28 9.86
C LEU A 240 16.95 3.96 10.18
N LEU A 241 16.05 4.32 9.25
CA LEU A 241 14.62 4.03 9.36
C LEU A 241 14.37 2.56 8.98
N GLN A 242 14.00 1.75 9.98
CA GLN A 242 13.47 0.41 9.82
C GLN A 242 12.02 0.49 9.37
N GLN A 243 11.77 0.08 8.12
CA GLN A 243 10.46 0.15 7.48
C GLN A 243 9.90 -1.25 7.35
N THR A 244 9.00 -1.62 8.24
CA THR A 244 8.42 -2.97 8.25
C THR A 244 7.09 -2.94 7.51
N ARG A 245 6.98 -3.76 6.46
CA ARG A 245 5.77 -3.91 5.66
C ARG A 245 5.36 -5.38 5.51
N PRO A 246 4.07 -5.68 5.39
CA PRO A 246 3.60 -6.96 4.90
C PRO A 246 3.89 -7.13 3.40
N ALA A 247 4.40 -8.28 3.01
CA ALA A 247 4.57 -8.74 1.64
C ALA A 247 3.79 -10.05 1.43
N PHE A 248 3.61 -10.46 0.17
CA PHE A 248 2.91 -11.71 -0.20
C PHE A 248 1.53 -11.85 0.47
N GLY A 249 0.69 -10.82 0.34
CA GLY A 249 -0.67 -10.84 0.88
C GLY A 249 -0.76 -10.76 2.41
N GLY A 250 0.35 -10.46 3.11
CA GLY A 250 0.40 -10.40 4.57
C GLY A 250 1.13 -11.56 5.24
N ASN A 251 1.50 -12.59 4.48
CA ASN A 251 2.14 -13.79 5.03
C ASN A 251 3.59 -13.57 5.49
N ILE A 252 4.26 -12.54 4.97
CA ILE A 252 5.65 -12.25 5.30
C ILE A 252 5.75 -10.80 5.76
N MET A 253 6.34 -10.57 6.93
CA MET A 253 6.73 -9.25 7.39
C MET A 253 8.19 -9.00 6.99
N ALA A 254 8.42 -7.98 6.18
CA ALA A 254 9.75 -7.62 5.70
C ALA A 254 10.15 -6.26 6.25
N THR A 255 11.28 -6.21 6.94
CA THR A 255 11.93 -4.97 7.39
C THR A 255 12.94 -4.53 6.36
N ILE A 256 12.69 -3.38 5.74
CA ILE A 256 13.49 -2.82 4.65
C ILE A 256 14.24 -1.58 5.17
N LEU A 257 15.51 -1.47 4.78
CA LEU A 257 16.43 -0.41 5.21
C LEU A 257 17.00 0.31 3.99
N CYS A 258 16.91 1.63 3.95
CA CYS A 258 17.54 2.45 2.93
C CYS A 258 18.93 2.95 3.42
N ARG A 259 19.97 2.14 3.19
CA ARG A 259 21.31 2.40 3.76
C ARG A 259 22.07 3.57 3.12
N LYS A 260 21.87 3.82 1.82
CA LYS A 260 22.75 4.69 1.03
C LYS A 260 22.07 5.90 0.39
N SER A 261 20.76 5.83 0.18
CA SER A 261 20.02 6.90 -0.50
C SER A 261 19.31 7.79 0.51
N ARG A 262 19.15 9.06 0.15
CA ARG A 262 18.39 10.07 0.89
C ARG A 262 17.52 10.85 -0.10
N PRO A 263 16.33 11.32 0.31
CA PRO A 263 15.66 11.06 1.60
C PRO A 263 15.21 9.60 1.76
N GLN A 264 15.08 9.11 2.99
CA GLN A 264 14.45 7.81 3.27
C GLN A 264 12.93 7.97 3.17
N MET A 265 12.31 7.32 2.20
CA MET A 265 10.88 7.51 1.92
C MET A 265 10.07 6.27 2.30
N ALA A 266 8.95 6.48 3.02
CA ALA A 266 8.00 5.43 3.34
C ALA A 266 6.55 5.91 3.14
N THR A 267 5.71 5.10 2.49
CA THR A 267 4.27 5.25 2.67
C THR A 267 3.78 4.39 3.81
N VAL A 268 2.90 4.92 4.65
CA VAL A 268 2.37 4.24 5.83
C VAL A 268 0.90 3.92 5.64
N ARG A 269 0.52 2.70 6.00
CA ARG A 269 -0.86 2.25 5.93
C ARG A 269 -1.76 3.12 6.83
N PRO A 270 -2.87 3.67 6.30
CA PRO A 270 -3.83 4.39 7.13
C PRO A 270 -4.34 3.55 8.30
N ARG A 271 -4.60 4.19 9.43
CA ARG A 271 -5.16 3.63 10.68
C ARG A 271 -4.27 2.64 11.43
N VAL A 272 -3.01 2.48 11.03
CA VAL A 272 -2.07 1.63 11.78
C VAL A 272 -1.41 2.39 12.91
N MET A 273 -1.17 3.69 12.73
CA MET A 273 -0.57 4.55 13.74
C MET A 273 -1.65 5.20 14.61
N ALA A 274 -1.37 5.35 15.90
CA ALA A 274 -2.28 6.00 16.81
C ALA A 274 -2.36 7.50 16.52
N MET A 275 -3.58 8.05 16.53
CA MET A 275 -3.78 9.49 16.39
C MET A 275 -3.22 10.21 17.64
N PRO A 276 -2.35 11.21 17.49
CA PRO A 276 -1.80 11.95 18.63
C PRO A 276 -2.90 12.80 19.28
N GLU A 277 -2.77 13.02 20.59
CA GLU A 277 -3.64 13.96 21.30
C GLU A 277 -3.43 15.37 20.76
N ARG A 278 -4.54 16.04 20.47
CA ARG A 278 -4.55 17.43 19.99
C ARG A 278 -4.19 18.35 21.15
N VAL A 279 -3.08 19.08 21.02
CA VAL A 279 -2.66 20.09 21.99
C VAL A 279 -2.89 21.47 21.38
N GLU A 280 -3.94 22.15 21.84
CA GLU A 280 -4.26 23.50 21.39
C GLU A 280 -3.23 24.51 21.92
N GLY A 281 -2.83 25.46 21.07
CA GLY A 281 -1.87 26.52 21.43
C GLY A 281 -0.40 26.22 21.15
N ARG A 282 -0.07 25.12 20.46
CA ARG A 282 1.28 24.94 19.89
C ARG A 282 1.46 25.90 18.72
N GLU A 283 2.43 26.78 18.84
CA GLU A 283 2.92 27.63 17.75
C GLU A 283 4.14 26.98 17.11
N GLY A 284 4.30 27.18 15.80
CA GLY A 284 5.46 26.70 15.06
C GLY A 284 5.80 27.61 13.88
N GLU A 285 6.85 27.26 13.16
CA GLU A 285 7.38 28.08 12.07
C GLU A 285 6.69 27.73 10.75
N VAL A 286 6.00 28.69 10.13
CA VAL A 286 5.42 28.52 8.79
C VAL A 286 6.39 29.06 7.74
N ILE A 287 6.83 28.19 6.83
CA ILE A 287 7.71 28.57 5.71
C ILE A 287 6.90 28.46 4.43
N ARG A 288 6.58 29.61 3.83
CA ARG A 288 5.86 29.68 2.56
C ARG A 288 6.85 29.76 1.41
N GLU A 289 6.72 28.84 0.47
CA GLU A 289 7.55 28.81 -0.73
C GLU A 289 6.71 29.08 -1.97
N GLU A 290 7.21 29.98 -2.83
CA GLU A 290 6.56 30.30 -4.09
C GLU A 290 6.83 29.19 -5.10
N PHE A 291 5.76 28.70 -5.74
CA PHE A 291 5.85 27.67 -6.77
C PHE A 291 5.64 28.28 -8.15
N SER A 292 6.71 28.39 -8.93
CA SER A 292 6.70 29.00 -10.26
C SER A 292 6.39 27.99 -11.37
N ALA A 293 5.21 27.38 -11.36
CA ALA A 293 4.78 26.46 -12.42
C ALA A 293 3.54 26.96 -13.16
N THR A 294 3.54 26.85 -14.48
CA THR A 294 2.42 27.27 -15.33
C THR A 294 1.58 26.06 -15.71
N GLU A 295 0.27 26.24 -15.95
CA GLU A 295 -0.60 25.14 -16.41
C GLU A 295 -0.12 24.49 -17.73
N SER A 296 0.57 25.25 -18.57
CA SER A 296 1.15 24.79 -19.84
C SER A 296 2.27 23.76 -19.68
N ASP A 297 2.86 23.66 -18.49
CA ASP A 297 3.96 22.73 -18.22
C ASP A 297 3.47 21.30 -18.00
N PHE A 298 2.16 21.11 -17.78
CA PHE A 298 1.57 19.83 -17.39
C PHE A 298 0.74 19.22 -18.51
N ARG A 299 0.90 17.91 -18.70
CA ARG A 299 0.17 17.16 -19.75
C ARG A 299 -1.25 16.81 -19.33
N THR A 300 -1.50 16.74 -18.03
CA THR A 300 -2.77 16.27 -17.46
C THR A 300 -3.68 17.43 -17.08
N LYS A 301 -4.95 17.31 -17.45
CA LYS A 301 -6.02 18.27 -17.12
C LYS A 301 -7.21 17.52 -16.54
N VAL A 302 -7.72 18.01 -15.43
CA VAL A 302 -8.95 17.51 -14.81
C VAL A 302 -10.12 18.22 -15.50
N LEU A 303 -10.99 17.45 -16.14
CA LEU A 303 -12.16 18.00 -16.85
C LEU A 303 -13.37 18.10 -15.93
N GLU A 304 -13.65 17.01 -15.20
CA GLU A 304 -14.83 16.90 -14.35
C GLU A 304 -14.53 15.95 -13.18
N PHE A 305 -15.11 16.25 -12.03
CA PHE A 305 -15.17 15.33 -10.90
C PHE A 305 -16.59 14.76 -10.83
N ILE A 306 -16.73 13.45 -11.03
CA ILE A 306 -18.01 12.76 -10.91
C ILE A 306 -18.10 12.19 -9.49
N PRO A 307 -18.81 12.85 -8.55
CA PRO A 307 -19.05 12.27 -7.24
C PRO A 307 -19.91 11.02 -7.40
N SER A 308 -19.38 9.86 -7.01
CA SER A 308 -20.18 8.65 -6.91
C SER A 308 -21.04 8.73 -5.63
N ASP A 309 -22.34 8.44 -5.74
CA ASP A 309 -23.25 8.41 -4.60
C ASP A 309 -22.73 7.45 -3.52
N ALA A 310 -22.30 8.04 -2.40
CA ALA A 310 -21.52 7.43 -1.33
C ALA A 310 -22.26 6.35 -0.51
N LYS A 311 -23.40 5.82 -0.96
CA LYS A 311 -24.13 4.75 -0.26
C LYS A 311 -23.83 3.34 -0.78
N SER A 312 -23.26 3.17 -1.97
CA SER A 312 -23.20 1.84 -2.61
C SER A 312 -21.82 1.26 -2.94
N ALA A 313 -20.69 1.98 -2.80
CA ALA A 313 -19.51 1.61 -3.62
C ALA A 313 -18.10 1.53 -2.99
N PHE A 314 -17.90 1.61 -1.66
CA PHE A 314 -16.56 1.41 -1.08
C PHE A 314 -16.57 0.60 0.21
N LEU A 315 -16.79 -0.72 0.06
CA LEU A 315 -16.62 -1.69 1.15
C LEU A 315 -15.20 -1.67 1.75
N ASP A 316 -14.20 -1.33 0.95
CA ASP A 316 -12.79 -1.23 1.33
C ASP A 316 -12.53 -0.06 2.30
N LYS A 317 -13.29 1.04 2.20
CA LYS A 317 -13.13 2.24 3.03
C LYS A 317 -14.12 2.35 4.19
N ALA A 318 -15.13 1.47 4.21
CA ALA A 318 -16.17 1.47 5.24
C ALA A 318 -15.58 1.29 6.64
N GLU A 319 -15.95 2.16 7.58
CA GLU A 319 -15.52 2.05 8.99
C GLU A 319 -16.30 1.00 9.75
N ILE A 320 -17.60 0.93 9.46
CA ILE A 320 -18.54 -0.02 10.03
C ILE A 320 -19.21 -0.73 8.87
N ILE A 321 -19.20 -2.07 8.91
CA ILE A 321 -19.85 -2.90 7.90
C ILE A 321 -20.93 -3.72 8.57
N VAL A 322 -22.15 -3.64 8.02
CA VAL A 322 -23.26 -4.52 8.36
C VAL A 322 -23.38 -5.55 7.25
N ALA A 323 -22.95 -6.77 7.53
CA ALA A 323 -22.92 -7.86 6.58
C ALA A 323 -24.10 -8.80 6.76
N VAL A 324 -24.78 -9.12 5.66
CA VAL A 324 -25.94 -10.02 5.64
C VAL A 324 -25.62 -11.37 4.99
N GLY A 325 -26.10 -12.43 5.62
CA GLY A 325 -26.05 -13.78 5.06
C GLY A 325 -27.41 -14.32 4.64
N LEU A 326 -27.41 -15.57 4.19
CA LEU A 326 -28.62 -16.33 3.87
C LEU A 326 -29.60 -16.46 5.04
N GLY A 327 -29.15 -16.26 6.28
CA GLY A 327 -30.01 -16.34 7.47
C GLY A 327 -31.18 -15.35 7.47
N ILE A 328 -31.11 -14.27 6.70
CA ILE A 328 -32.20 -13.29 6.54
C ILE A 328 -33.40 -13.84 5.75
N ALA A 329 -33.20 -14.94 5.01
CA ALA A 329 -34.18 -15.73 4.25
C ALA A 329 -34.92 -15.02 3.11
N ALA A 330 -35.34 -13.76 3.28
CA ALA A 330 -36.15 -13.04 2.30
C ALA A 330 -35.68 -11.58 2.12
N LYS A 331 -35.79 -11.08 0.88
CA LYS A 331 -35.43 -9.69 0.53
C LYS A 331 -36.18 -8.64 1.36
N ARG A 332 -37.40 -8.92 1.83
CA ARG A 332 -38.19 -8.01 2.68
C ARG A 332 -37.52 -7.73 4.03
N ASN A 333 -36.70 -8.67 4.50
CA ASN A 333 -36.04 -8.58 5.80
C ASN A 333 -34.71 -7.81 5.72
N MET A 334 -34.25 -7.46 4.51
CA MET A 334 -33.10 -6.58 4.30
C MET A 334 -33.32 -5.20 4.91
N VAL A 335 -34.57 -4.75 5.00
CA VAL A 335 -34.94 -3.48 5.64
C VAL A 335 -34.40 -3.40 7.08
N LEU A 336 -34.32 -4.52 7.80
CA LEU A 336 -33.76 -4.54 9.16
C LEU A 336 -32.26 -4.22 9.17
N ALA A 337 -31.52 -4.76 8.19
CA ALA A 337 -30.09 -4.51 8.05
C ALA A 337 -29.81 -3.11 7.49
N GLU A 338 -30.65 -2.62 6.57
CA GLU A 338 -30.59 -1.24 6.05
C GLU A 338 -30.86 -0.22 7.14
N GLU A 339 -31.88 -0.42 7.98
CA GLU A 339 -32.17 0.48 9.11
C GLU A 339 -31.03 0.51 10.13
N LEU A 340 -30.45 -0.66 10.44
CA LEU A 340 -29.28 -0.72 11.32
C LEU A 340 -28.08 0.01 10.69
N ALA A 341 -27.86 -0.18 9.38
CA ALA A 341 -26.78 0.45 8.66
C ALA A 341 -26.94 1.98 8.62
N ASP A 342 -28.13 2.49 8.33
CA ASP A 342 -28.41 3.93 8.31
C ASP A 342 -28.23 4.56 9.70
N VAL A 343 -28.60 3.88 10.79
CA VAL A 343 -28.41 4.39 12.16
C VAL A 343 -26.94 4.49 12.53
N LEU A 344 -26.12 3.52 12.09
CA LEU A 344 -24.69 3.47 12.40
C LEU A 344 -23.83 4.24 11.39
N GLY A 345 -24.40 4.73 10.29
CA GLY A 345 -23.62 5.22 9.15
C GLY A 345 -22.76 4.13 8.51
N ALA A 346 -23.18 2.88 8.62
CA ALA A 346 -22.45 1.71 8.16
C ALA A 346 -22.74 1.41 6.68
N THR A 347 -21.79 0.73 6.02
CA THR A 347 -22.00 0.22 4.66
C THR A 347 -22.57 -1.19 4.70
N LEU A 348 -23.56 -1.44 3.85
CA LEU A 348 -24.18 -2.75 3.72
C LEU A 348 -23.30 -3.68 2.87
N ALA A 349 -23.04 -4.88 3.38
CA ALA A 349 -22.29 -5.92 2.71
C ALA A 349 -23.07 -7.24 2.74
N GLY A 350 -22.64 -8.23 1.96
CA GLY A 350 -23.22 -9.57 2.07
C GLY A 350 -22.29 -10.68 1.67
N THR A 351 -22.70 -11.89 2.02
CA THR A 351 -22.06 -13.12 1.55
C THR A 351 -22.42 -13.37 0.09
N ARG A 352 -21.65 -14.23 -0.58
CA ARG A 352 -22.01 -14.73 -1.91
C ARG A 352 -23.45 -15.25 -2.01
N GLY A 353 -23.94 -15.91 -0.96
CA GLY A 353 -25.31 -16.41 -0.91
C GLY A 353 -26.37 -15.30 -0.96
N ALA A 354 -26.10 -14.14 -0.38
CA ALA A 354 -27.00 -12.97 -0.47
C ALA A 354 -27.01 -12.33 -1.86
N VAL A 355 -25.87 -12.37 -2.55
CA VAL A 355 -25.73 -11.88 -3.93
C VAL A 355 -26.42 -12.82 -4.93
N GLU A 356 -26.20 -14.13 -4.81
CA GLU A 356 -26.85 -15.15 -5.65
C GLU A 356 -28.38 -15.15 -5.46
N ALA A 357 -28.86 -14.79 -4.26
CA ALA A 357 -30.29 -14.60 -3.98
C ALA A 357 -30.87 -13.28 -4.54
N GLY A 358 -30.06 -12.41 -5.15
CA GLY A 358 -30.48 -11.14 -5.75
C GLY A 358 -30.84 -10.05 -4.73
N TRP A 359 -30.31 -10.13 -3.50
CA TRP A 359 -30.53 -9.12 -2.46
C TRP A 359 -29.52 -7.98 -2.56
N LEU A 360 -28.29 -8.28 -2.98
CA LEU A 360 -27.18 -7.34 -3.10
C LEU A 360 -26.48 -7.46 -4.45
N THR A 361 -25.73 -6.43 -4.83
CA THR A 361 -24.88 -6.47 -6.04
C THR A 361 -23.54 -7.16 -5.76
N HIS A 362 -22.85 -7.58 -6.82
CA HIS A 362 -21.55 -8.22 -6.71
C HIS A 362 -20.50 -7.32 -6.03
N ASP A 363 -20.63 -6.00 -6.20
CA ASP A 363 -19.73 -5.00 -5.57
C ASP A 363 -19.86 -4.98 -4.05
N GLN A 364 -20.96 -5.51 -3.49
CA GLN A 364 -21.22 -5.61 -2.07
C GLN A 364 -20.86 -6.98 -1.47
N GLN A 365 -20.25 -7.86 -2.26
CA GLN A 365 -19.86 -9.20 -1.82
C GLN A 365 -18.57 -9.16 -1.01
N VAL A 366 -18.58 -9.72 0.20
CA VAL A 366 -17.39 -9.93 1.03
C VAL A 366 -16.96 -11.39 0.97
N GLY A 367 -15.65 -11.63 0.86
CA GLY A 367 -15.05 -12.97 0.86
C GLY A 367 -13.92 -13.12 -0.16
N GLN A 368 -13.39 -14.34 -0.28
CA GLN A 368 -12.30 -14.73 -1.17
C GLN A 368 -12.58 -14.40 -2.65
N SER A 369 -13.83 -14.57 -3.09
CA SER A 369 -14.26 -14.22 -4.45
C SER A 369 -14.84 -12.81 -4.56
N GLY A 370 -14.91 -12.06 -3.46
CA GLY A 370 -15.46 -10.71 -3.38
C GLY A 370 -14.40 -9.71 -2.93
N VAL A 371 -14.86 -8.65 -2.27
CA VAL A 371 -14.01 -7.62 -1.69
C VAL A 371 -13.50 -8.11 -0.32
N THR A 372 -12.19 -7.97 -0.10
CA THR A 372 -11.59 -8.14 1.23
C THR A 372 -11.68 -6.81 1.97
N VAL A 373 -12.23 -6.84 3.18
CA VAL A 373 -12.55 -5.66 3.97
C VAL A 373 -11.84 -5.70 5.32
N ARG A 374 -11.52 -4.50 5.84
CA ARG A 374 -10.94 -4.32 7.16
C ARG A 374 -11.58 -3.14 7.90
N PRO A 375 -12.86 -3.24 8.28
CA PRO A 375 -13.53 -2.23 9.09
C PRO A 375 -13.08 -2.27 10.55
N LYS A 376 -13.37 -1.18 11.27
CA LYS A 376 -13.25 -1.14 12.73
C LYS A 376 -14.27 -2.05 13.39
N VAL A 377 -15.50 -2.07 12.86
CA VAL A 377 -16.59 -2.90 13.35
C VAL A 377 -17.25 -3.66 12.20
N TYR A 378 -17.28 -4.98 12.31
CA TYR A 378 -17.95 -5.88 11.39
C TYR A 378 -19.13 -6.56 12.08
N ILE A 379 -20.35 -6.32 11.62
CA ILE A 379 -21.57 -6.93 12.17
C ILE A 379 -22.06 -7.99 11.20
N ALA A 380 -21.86 -9.26 11.54
CA ALA A 380 -22.31 -10.41 10.77
C ALA A 380 -23.73 -10.85 11.21
N ILE A 381 -24.71 -10.65 10.33
CA ILE A 381 -26.12 -11.01 10.59
C ILE A 381 -26.50 -12.24 9.77
N GLY A 382 -26.75 -13.36 10.46
CA GLY A 382 -27.23 -14.59 9.81
C GLY A 382 -26.20 -15.21 8.85
N ILE A 383 -24.92 -15.11 9.17
CA ILE A 383 -23.80 -15.64 8.38
C ILE A 383 -23.28 -16.92 9.06
N SER A 384 -23.15 -18.02 8.32
CA SER A 384 -22.61 -19.28 8.86
C SER A 384 -21.10 -19.23 9.10
N GLY A 385 -20.38 -18.37 8.37
CA GLY A 385 -18.92 -18.21 8.49
C GLY A 385 -18.14 -19.26 7.71
N ALA A 386 -18.55 -19.56 6.47
CA ALA A 386 -17.75 -20.39 5.59
C ALA A 386 -16.35 -19.76 5.39
N ILE A 387 -15.32 -20.59 5.23
CA ILE A 387 -13.92 -20.14 5.11
C ILE A 387 -13.77 -19.10 3.99
N GLN A 388 -14.51 -19.27 2.89
CA GLN A 388 -14.51 -18.34 1.76
C GLN A 388 -14.99 -16.94 2.17
N HIS A 389 -15.87 -16.81 3.16
CA HIS A 389 -16.31 -15.51 3.67
C HIS A 389 -15.31 -14.96 4.70
N LEU A 390 -14.84 -15.80 5.63
CA LEU A 390 -13.95 -15.41 6.72
C LEU A 390 -12.66 -14.77 6.24
N VAL A 391 -12.02 -15.33 5.20
CA VAL A 391 -10.79 -14.77 4.62
C VAL A 391 -10.95 -13.31 4.18
N GLY A 392 -12.17 -12.91 3.80
CA GLY A 392 -12.48 -11.54 3.40
C GLY A 392 -12.70 -10.56 4.55
N MET A 393 -12.81 -11.00 5.81
CA MET A 393 -13.19 -10.14 6.93
C MET A 393 -12.49 -10.45 8.26
N GLU A 394 -11.69 -11.52 8.35
CA GLU A 394 -10.98 -11.95 9.57
C GLU A 394 -10.01 -10.88 10.09
N THR A 395 -9.50 -10.01 9.21
CA THR A 395 -8.58 -8.92 9.60
C THR A 395 -9.29 -7.71 10.22
N SER A 396 -10.63 -7.73 10.35
CA SER A 396 -11.40 -6.66 11.00
C SER A 396 -11.03 -6.52 12.47
N ASP A 397 -11.00 -5.29 12.98
CA ASP A 397 -10.53 -5.05 14.36
C ASP A 397 -11.55 -5.54 15.41
N PHE A 398 -12.85 -5.49 15.08
CA PHE A 398 -13.92 -5.93 15.99
C PHE A 398 -15.06 -6.60 15.23
N ILE A 399 -15.36 -7.85 15.57
CA ILE A 399 -16.37 -8.68 14.89
C ILE A 399 -17.50 -9.01 15.86
N ILE A 400 -18.73 -8.67 15.48
CA ILE A 400 -19.98 -9.00 16.16
C ILE A 400 -20.77 -9.96 15.28
N ALA A 401 -21.11 -11.14 15.79
CA ALA A 401 -21.87 -12.14 15.03
C ALA A 401 -23.21 -12.44 15.71
N ILE A 402 -24.28 -12.43 14.92
CA ILE A 402 -25.65 -12.78 15.33
C ILE A 402 -26.07 -13.99 14.49
N ASN A 403 -26.26 -15.13 15.16
CA ASN A 403 -26.72 -16.34 14.50
C ASN A 403 -27.65 -17.14 15.42
N ASN A 404 -28.60 -17.87 14.84
CA ASN A 404 -29.45 -18.80 15.58
C ASN A 404 -28.70 -20.07 15.98
N ASP A 405 -27.72 -20.46 15.17
CA ASP A 405 -26.94 -21.69 15.37
C ASP A 405 -25.72 -21.42 16.27
N PRO A 406 -25.64 -22.04 17.48
CA PRO A 406 -24.49 -21.89 18.37
C PRO A 406 -23.20 -22.51 17.81
N ASP A 407 -23.28 -23.45 16.87
CA ASP A 407 -22.12 -24.14 16.30
C ASP A 407 -21.56 -23.45 15.04
N ALA A 408 -22.11 -22.28 14.67
CA ALA A 408 -21.68 -21.54 13.49
C ALA A 408 -20.21 -21.11 13.56
N SER A 409 -19.44 -21.37 12.49
CA SER A 409 -18.02 -21.02 12.40
C SER A 409 -17.73 -19.53 12.60
N ILE A 410 -18.68 -18.65 12.25
CA ILE A 410 -18.53 -17.21 12.47
C ILE A 410 -18.38 -16.85 13.96
N LEU A 411 -19.03 -17.61 14.86
CA LEU A 411 -18.99 -17.35 16.31
C LEU A 411 -17.62 -17.68 16.90
N LYS A 412 -16.83 -18.53 16.23
CA LYS A 412 -15.45 -18.86 16.66
C LYS A 412 -14.45 -17.74 16.37
N VAL A 413 -14.73 -16.93 15.35
CA VAL A 413 -13.88 -15.80 14.93
C VAL A 413 -14.39 -14.47 15.51
N ALA A 414 -15.67 -14.40 15.91
CA ALA A 414 -16.28 -13.19 16.46
C ALA A 414 -15.74 -12.84 17.85
N ASN A 415 -15.54 -11.55 18.11
CA ASN A 415 -15.25 -11.04 19.46
C ASN A 415 -16.50 -11.11 20.34
N TYR A 416 -17.68 -10.84 19.75
CA TYR A 416 -18.97 -10.97 20.42
C TYR A 416 -19.91 -11.82 19.57
N GLY A 417 -20.31 -12.98 20.11
CA GLY A 417 -21.31 -13.85 19.51
C GLY A 417 -22.63 -13.76 20.26
N ILE A 418 -23.72 -13.44 19.56
CA ILE A 418 -25.08 -13.48 20.09
C ILE A 418 -25.81 -14.65 19.44
N VAL A 419 -26.20 -15.63 20.26
CA VAL A 419 -27.01 -16.77 19.82
C VAL A 419 -28.48 -16.44 20.02
N GLY A 420 -29.23 -16.32 18.93
CA GLY A 420 -30.67 -16.07 18.99
C GLY A 420 -31.24 -15.47 17.71
N ASP A 421 -32.54 -15.19 17.75
CA ASP A 421 -33.30 -14.79 16.57
C ASP A 421 -32.93 -13.39 16.09
N LEU A 422 -32.40 -13.33 14.88
CA LEU A 422 -32.05 -12.09 14.19
C LEU A 422 -33.24 -11.12 14.09
N PHE A 423 -34.47 -11.64 13.97
CA PHE A 423 -35.67 -10.81 13.86
C PHE A 423 -36.04 -10.08 15.15
N GLN A 424 -35.53 -10.54 16.30
CA GLN A 424 -35.74 -9.89 17.58
C GLN A 424 -34.53 -9.05 17.99
N ILE A 425 -33.32 -9.59 17.75
CA ILE A 425 -32.07 -8.98 18.18
C ILE A 425 -31.76 -7.73 17.35
N VAL A 426 -31.87 -7.81 16.01
CA VAL A 426 -31.52 -6.67 15.15
C VAL A 426 -32.40 -5.45 15.44
N PRO A 427 -33.74 -5.54 15.52
CA PRO A 427 -34.57 -4.40 15.90
C PRO A 427 -34.31 -3.88 17.32
N ALA A 428 -34.07 -4.77 18.29
CA ALA A 428 -33.76 -4.36 19.66
C ALA A 428 -32.43 -3.59 19.74
N MET A 429 -31.41 -4.06 19.01
CA MET A 429 -30.15 -3.35 18.85
C MET A 429 -30.35 -2.01 18.17
N THR A 430 -31.07 -1.95 17.04
CA THR A 430 -31.36 -0.70 16.32
C THR A 430 -32.08 0.31 17.22
N ALA A 431 -33.06 -0.13 18.03
CA ALA A 431 -33.78 0.73 18.96
C ALA A 431 -32.87 1.29 20.05
N GLU A 432 -31.97 0.48 20.61
CA GLU A 432 -31.03 0.90 21.64
C GLU A 432 -29.94 1.82 21.06
N PHE A 433 -29.44 1.54 19.86
CA PHE A 433 -28.52 2.42 19.14
C PHE A 433 -29.17 3.77 18.79
N LYS A 434 -30.42 3.78 18.33
CA LYS A 434 -31.17 5.03 18.11
C LYS A 434 -31.24 5.88 19.38
N LYS A 435 -31.50 5.27 20.54
CA LYS A 435 -31.51 5.99 21.83
C LYS A 435 -30.13 6.53 22.19
N ARG A 436 -29.08 5.70 22.14
CA ARG A 436 -27.73 6.09 22.56
C ARG A 436 -27.08 7.10 21.63
N LEU A 437 -27.31 7.00 20.33
CA LEU A 437 -26.78 7.93 19.34
C LEU A 437 -27.53 9.27 19.33
N GLN A 438 -28.84 9.29 19.64
CA GLN A 438 -29.55 10.55 19.89
C GLN A 438 -29.07 11.28 21.15
N HIS A 439 -28.60 10.56 22.17
CA HIS A 439 -27.99 11.15 23.36
C HIS A 439 -26.49 11.47 23.21
N GLY A 440 -25.81 10.89 22.21
CA GLY A 440 -24.37 11.06 21.97
C GLY A 440 -23.96 12.28 21.16
N VAL A 441 -24.91 13.10 20.68
CA VAL A 441 -24.62 14.41 20.04
C VAL A 441 -24.56 15.55 21.09
N ALA A 442 -24.72 15.22 22.37
CA ALA A 442 -24.48 16.13 23.48
C ALA A 442 -23.48 15.51 24.46
N ASN A 443 -22.20 15.55 24.07
CA ASN A 443 -21.06 15.86 24.95
C ASN A 443 -19.77 15.97 24.15
#